data_AF-A0A520W3C7-F1
#
_entry.id   AF-A0A520W3C7-F1
#
_cell.length_a   1.000
_cell.length_b   1.000
_cell.length_c   1.000
_cell.angle_alpha   90.00
_cell.angle_beta   90.00
_cell.angle_gamma   90.00
#
_symmetry.space_group_name_H-M   'P 1'
#
loop_
_entity.id
_entity.type
_entity.pdbx_description
1 polymer ?
#
loop_
_entity_poly.entity_id
_entity_poly.type
_entity_poly.pdbx_seq_one_letter_code
_entity_poly.pdbx_strand_id
1 'polypeptide(L)'
;MRSRVFLSLGSNLGDKKENLERACQEIKKYSIIEKVSRIYETEPLHFTEQDSFYNCGVQVLCDLDPITLLEKVKDTEKKMGRVDSIRYGPRIIDIDIIFWKKNGQYISMKSEDLVIPHPMWHKREFVIKTMNELNVGRLVNNYIEENNIDLAKLNQEIIYVSDLNI
;
A
#
# COMPACT_ATOMS: atom_id res chain seq x y z
N MET A 1 -16.76 -5.42 -15.62
CA MET A 1 -17.13 -5.40 -14.19
C MET A 1 -15.96 -4.85 -13.43
N ARG A 2 -16.19 -3.81 -12.61
CA ARG A 2 -15.16 -3.12 -11.84
C ARG A 2 -14.53 -4.03 -10.79
N SER A 3 -13.21 -3.96 -10.68
CA SER A 3 -12.42 -4.60 -9.64
C SER A 3 -12.19 -3.63 -8.48
N ARG A 4 -12.22 -4.16 -7.26
CA ARG A 4 -11.80 -3.43 -6.06
C ARG A 4 -10.40 -3.86 -5.68
N VAL A 5 -9.51 -2.89 -5.53
CA VAL A 5 -8.09 -3.12 -5.28
C VAL A 5 -7.68 -2.36 -4.03
N PHE A 6 -6.81 -2.98 -3.23
CA PHE A 6 -6.31 -2.42 -1.99
C PHE A 6 -4.82 -2.18 -2.15
N LEU A 7 -4.43 -0.90 -2.10
CA LEU A 7 -3.07 -0.42 -2.31
C LEU A 7 -2.46 -0.02 -0.97
N SER A 8 -1.16 -0.27 -0.79
CA SER A 8 -0.36 0.33 0.28
C SER A 8 0.51 1.41 -0.31
N LEU A 9 0.45 2.62 0.24
CA LEU A 9 1.28 3.75 -0.14
C LEU A 9 2.33 4.02 0.94
N GLY A 10 3.53 4.43 0.55
CA GLY A 10 4.62 4.81 1.46
C GLY A 10 5.51 5.91 0.90
N SER A 11 5.89 6.90 1.70
CA SER A 11 6.81 7.98 1.32
C SER A 11 7.77 8.30 2.46
N ASN A 12 9.06 8.49 2.17
CA ASN A 12 10.04 8.93 3.16
C ASN A 12 10.97 10.07 2.69
N LEU A 13 10.68 10.72 1.56
CA LEU A 13 11.46 11.87 1.09
C LEU A 13 10.62 13.14 1.04
N GLY A 14 11.20 14.27 1.46
CA GLY A 14 10.56 15.59 1.36
C GLY A 14 9.28 15.68 2.19
N ASP A 15 8.25 16.37 1.66
CA ASP A 15 6.94 16.42 2.31
C ASP A 15 6.18 15.10 2.09
N LYS A 16 6.35 14.20 3.07
CA LYS A 16 5.81 12.84 3.03
C LYS A 16 4.28 12.83 2.94
N LYS A 17 3.58 13.80 3.56
CA LYS A 17 2.12 13.88 3.53
C LYS A 17 1.65 14.39 2.17
N GLU A 18 2.25 15.47 1.66
CA GLU A 18 1.92 16.01 0.34
C GLU A 18 2.15 14.96 -0.75
N ASN A 19 3.21 14.15 -0.64
CA ASN A 19 3.45 13.05 -1.58
C ASN A 19 2.32 12.01 -1.57
N LEU A 20 1.84 11.60 -0.40
CA LEU A 20 0.70 10.66 -0.30
C LEU A 20 -0.57 11.26 -0.92
N GLU A 21 -0.86 12.53 -0.66
CA GLU A 21 -2.02 13.23 -1.23
C GLU A 21 -1.91 13.34 -2.75
N ARG A 22 -0.74 13.72 -3.27
CA ARG A 22 -0.46 13.79 -4.71
C ARG A 22 -0.56 12.42 -5.39
N ALA A 23 -0.06 11.36 -4.76
CA ALA A 23 -0.19 9.99 -5.27
C ALA A 23 -1.67 9.59 -5.43
N CYS A 24 -2.49 9.91 -4.43
CA CYS A 24 -3.93 9.71 -4.51
C CYS A 24 -4.58 10.53 -5.65
N GLN A 25 -4.18 11.78 -5.88
CA GLN A 25 -4.68 12.56 -7.02
C GLN A 25 -4.29 11.94 -8.37
N GLU A 26 -3.08 11.38 -8.51
CA GLU A 26 -2.68 10.65 -9.71
C GLU A 26 -3.48 9.35 -9.89
N ILE A 27 -3.71 8.60 -8.81
CA ILE A 27 -4.50 7.35 -8.81
C ILE A 27 -5.95 7.60 -9.24
N LYS A 28 -6.55 8.74 -8.84
CA LYS A 28 -7.90 9.15 -9.26
C LYS A 28 -8.06 9.32 -10.77
N LYS A 29 -6.97 9.48 -11.52
CA LYS A 29 -7.03 9.64 -12.99
C LYS A 29 -7.40 8.33 -13.71
N TYR A 30 -7.23 7.19 -13.06
CA TYR A 30 -7.49 5.87 -13.66
C TYR A 30 -8.28 4.92 -12.74
N SER A 31 -8.77 5.42 -11.61
CA SER A 31 -9.57 4.66 -10.65
C SER A 31 -10.44 5.58 -9.80
N ILE A 32 -11.41 5.02 -9.08
CA ILE A 32 -12.21 5.75 -8.10
C ILE A 32 -11.73 5.34 -6.72
N ILE A 33 -11.23 6.30 -5.92
CA ILE A 33 -10.90 6.03 -4.52
C ILE A 33 -12.20 5.93 -3.72
N GLU A 34 -12.45 4.78 -3.10
CA GLU A 34 -13.62 4.53 -2.27
C GLU A 34 -13.35 4.78 -0.78
N LYS A 35 -12.12 4.53 -0.32
CA LYS A 35 -11.73 4.68 1.08
C LYS A 35 -10.23 4.83 1.22
N VAL A 36 -9.78 5.56 2.23
CA VAL A 36 -8.37 5.68 2.63
C VAL A 36 -8.27 5.46 4.14
N SER A 37 -7.18 4.86 4.58
CA SER A 37 -6.85 4.73 6.01
C SER A 37 -6.28 6.05 6.56
N ARG A 38 -6.03 6.09 7.85
CA ARG A 38 -5.16 7.09 8.46
C ARG A 38 -3.72 6.97 7.93
N ILE A 39 -2.96 8.04 8.11
CA ILE A 39 -1.52 8.08 7.87
C ILE A 39 -0.80 7.65 9.15
N TYR A 40 0.17 6.76 8.96
CA TYR A 40 1.01 6.25 10.02
C TYR A 40 2.49 6.46 9.71
N GLU A 41 3.23 6.93 10.69
CA GLU A 41 4.68 7.01 10.66
C GLU A 41 5.28 5.69 11.16
N THR A 42 6.31 5.21 10.46
CA THR A 42 7.04 4.00 10.83
C THR A 42 8.53 4.11 10.51
N GLU A 43 9.34 3.49 11.34
CA GLU A 43 10.76 3.31 11.06
C GLU A 43 11.01 2.40 9.83
N PRO A 44 12.12 2.61 9.08
CA PRO A 44 12.51 1.74 7.99
C PRO A 44 12.80 0.30 8.45
N LEU A 45 12.34 -0.70 7.70
CA LEU A 45 12.46 -2.12 8.08
C LEU A 45 13.80 -2.79 7.70
N HIS A 46 14.53 -2.27 6.71
CA HIS A 46 15.66 -2.99 6.11
C HIS A 46 16.91 -2.12 6.05
N PHE A 47 16.85 -1.03 5.29
CA PHE A 47 17.90 -0.02 5.27
C PHE A 47 17.53 1.05 6.30
N THR A 48 18.18 1.09 7.46
CA THR A 48 17.75 1.92 8.60
C THR A 48 18.35 3.32 8.61
N GLU A 49 19.41 3.55 7.84
CA GLU A 49 20.04 4.88 7.70
C GLU A 49 19.28 5.74 6.69
N GLN A 50 17.98 5.95 6.95
CA GLN A 50 17.10 6.82 6.16
C GLN A 50 15.96 7.36 7.03
N ASP A 51 15.27 8.39 6.53
CA ASP A 51 14.11 8.95 7.21
C ASP A 51 12.97 7.93 7.35
N SER A 52 12.16 8.11 8.39
CA SER A 52 10.92 7.38 8.65
C SER A 52 9.91 7.52 7.50
N PHE A 53 9.11 6.49 7.29
CA PHE A 53 8.07 6.45 6.26
C PHE A 53 6.74 6.96 6.81
N TYR A 54 6.01 7.74 6.02
CA TYR A 54 4.56 7.87 6.16
C TYR A 54 3.88 6.86 5.25
N ASN A 55 2.97 6.07 5.82
CA ASN A 55 2.26 5.00 5.12
C ASN A 55 0.75 5.15 5.28
N CYS A 56 0.00 4.81 4.24
CA CYS A 56 -1.45 4.68 4.29
C CYS A 56 -1.95 3.57 3.34
N GLY A 57 -3.16 3.09 3.58
CA GLY A 57 -3.87 2.15 2.72
C GLY A 57 -4.93 2.88 1.90
N VAL A 58 -5.06 2.51 0.63
CA VAL A 58 -6.05 3.09 -0.29
C VAL A 58 -6.88 1.98 -0.93
N GLN A 59 -8.20 2.09 -0.83
CA GLN A 59 -9.14 1.21 -1.53
C GLN A 59 -9.64 1.93 -2.79
N VAL A 60 -9.45 1.29 -3.94
CA VAL A 60 -9.89 1.82 -5.24
C VAL A 60 -10.82 0.87 -5.96
N LEU A 61 -11.64 1.44 -6.83
CA LEU A 61 -12.45 0.76 -7.82
C LEU A 61 -11.93 1.10 -9.22
N CYS A 62 -11.50 0.10 -9.99
CA CYS A 62 -10.98 0.29 -11.35
C CYS A 62 -11.49 -0.77 -12.32
N ASP A 63 -11.54 -0.43 -13.61
CA ASP A 63 -11.90 -1.35 -14.70
C ASP A 63 -10.66 -1.98 -15.38
N LEU A 64 -9.47 -1.74 -14.84
CA LEU A 64 -8.19 -2.28 -15.32
C LEU A 64 -7.97 -3.72 -14.86
N ASP A 65 -7.25 -4.50 -15.65
CA ASP A 65 -6.68 -5.77 -15.18
C ASP A 65 -5.42 -5.53 -14.32
N PRO A 66 -4.94 -6.54 -13.58
CA PRO A 66 -3.84 -6.36 -12.63
C PRO A 66 -2.52 -5.87 -13.23
N ILE A 67 -2.17 -6.32 -14.44
CA ILE A 67 -0.91 -5.91 -15.07
C ILE A 67 -1.01 -4.47 -15.54
N THR A 68 -2.13 -4.09 -16.17
CA THR A 68 -2.37 -2.69 -16.55
C THR A 68 -2.41 -1.76 -15.34
N LEU A 69 -2.97 -2.20 -14.20
CA LEU A 69 -2.93 -1.39 -12.97
C LEU A 69 -1.51 -1.25 -12.44
N LEU A 70 -0.71 -2.32 -12.45
CA LEU A 70 0.70 -2.26 -12.05
C LEU A 70 1.47 -1.24 -12.89
N GLU A 71 1.30 -1.24 -14.21
CA GLU A 71 1.89 -0.25 -15.11
C GLU A 71 1.49 1.17 -14.75
N LYS A 72 0.19 1.43 -14.53
CA LYS A 72 -0.31 2.76 -14.14
C LYS A 72 0.25 3.23 -12.80
N VAL A 73 0.38 2.32 -11.86
CA VAL A 73 0.98 2.58 -10.55
C VAL A 73 2.46 2.93 -10.69
N LYS A 74 3.23 2.17 -11.48
CA LYS A 74 4.64 2.48 -11.77
C LYS A 74 4.81 3.80 -12.52
N ASP A 75 3.91 4.11 -13.44
CA ASP A 75 3.86 5.42 -14.10
C ASP A 75 3.61 6.56 -13.10
N THR A 76 2.72 6.38 -12.11
CA THR A 76 2.50 7.35 -11.04
C THR A 76 3.79 7.57 -10.24
N GLU A 77 4.46 6.51 -9.81
CA GLU A 77 5.73 6.60 -9.07
C GLU A 77 6.77 7.38 -9.87
N LYS A 78 6.94 7.06 -11.15
CA LYS A 78 7.89 7.72 -12.06
C LYS A 78 7.56 9.21 -12.27
N LYS A 79 6.29 9.55 -12.49
CA LYS A 79 5.84 10.95 -12.66
C LYS A 79 6.08 11.80 -11.41
N MET A 80 6.01 11.18 -10.24
CA MET A 80 6.31 11.86 -8.99
C MET A 80 7.82 12.01 -8.74
N GLY A 81 8.67 11.42 -9.58
CA GLY A 81 10.12 11.56 -9.47
C GLY A 81 10.80 10.40 -8.74
N ARG A 82 10.15 9.23 -8.63
CA ARG A 82 10.85 8.02 -8.20
C ARG A 82 11.95 7.70 -9.21
N VAL A 83 13.18 7.63 -8.70
CA VAL A 83 14.37 7.21 -9.44
C VAL A 83 14.82 5.84 -8.92
N ASP A 84 15.47 5.07 -9.79
CA ASP A 84 16.10 3.81 -9.36
C ASP A 84 17.20 4.13 -8.34
N SER A 85 17.12 3.48 -7.18
CA SER A 85 18.05 3.66 -6.07
C SER A 85 18.46 2.29 -5.52
N ILE A 86 19.27 2.29 -4.46
CA ILE A 86 19.60 1.05 -3.75
C ILE A 86 18.32 0.33 -3.32
N ARG A 87 18.36 -1.01 -3.32
CA ARG A 87 17.21 -1.81 -2.86
C ARG A 87 16.81 -1.39 -1.45
N TYR A 88 15.53 -1.09 -1.25
CA TYR A 88 14.94 -0.57 0.00
C TYR A 88 15.38 0.85 0.40
N GLY A 89 15.99 1.61 -0.50
CA GLY A 89 16.38 2.98 -0.27
C GLY A 89 15.20 3.97 -0.18
N PRO A 90 15.53 5.25 0.05
CA PRO A 90 14.56 6.32 0.12
C PRO A 90 13.81 6.51 -1.19
N ARG A 91 12.54 6.89 -1.10
CA ARG A 91 11.65 7.07 -2.24
C ARG A 91 10.58 8.11 -1.96
N ILE A 92 10.29 8.91 -2.97
CA ILE A 92 9.26 9.95 -2.93
C ILE A 92 7.85 9.34 -2.80
N ILE A 93 7.64 8.19 -3.42
CA ILE A 93 6.41 7.40 -3.25
C ILE A 93 6.67 5.94 -3.65
N ASP A 94 5.99 5.04 -2.94
CA ASP A 94 5.90 3.61 -3.17
C ASP A 94 4.46 3.19 -3.11
N ILE A 95 4.02 2.39 -4.08
CA ILE A 95 2.64 1.97 -4.23
C ILE A 95 2.64 0.48 -4.52
N ASP A 96 2.23 -0.32 -3.53
CA ASP A 96 2.13 -1.77 -3.63
C ASP A 96 0.67 -2.20 -3.80
N ILE A 97 0.39 -3.11 -4.74
CA ILE A 97 -0.92 -3.78 -4.86
C ILE A 97 -0.96 -4.93 -3.84
N ILE A 98 -1.80 -4.80 -2.81
CA ILE A 98 -1.87 -5.77 -1.70
C ILE A 98 -2.92 -6.85 -1.94
N PHE A 99 -4.17 -6.45 -2.17
CA PHE A 99 -5.29 -7.36 -2.38
C PHE A 99 -6.10 -6.97 -3.62
N TRP A 100 -6.70 -7.95 -4.26
CA TRP A 100 -7.57 -7.74 -5.41
C TRP A 100 -8.87 -8.51 -5.25
N LYS A 101 -9.99 -7.83 -5.50
CA LYS A 101 -11.33 -8.38 -5.46
C LYS A 101 -12.04 -8.12 -6.78
N LYS A 102 -12.40 -9.18 -7.50
CA LYS A 102 -13.13 -9.11 -8.77
C LYS A 102 -14.45 -9.87 -8.62
N ASN A 103 -15.56 -9.27 -9.04
CA ASN A 103 -16.90 -9.89 -8.99
C ASN A 103 -17.27 -10.43 -7.59
N GLY A 104 -16.91 -9.70 -6.53
CA GLY A 104 -17.22 -10.11 -5.16
C GLY A 104 -16.26 -11.14 -4.55
N GLN A 105 -15.30 -11.67 -5.31
CA GLN A 105 -14.35 -12.69 -4.86
C GLN A 105 -12.92 -12.14 -4.83
N TYR A 106 -12.16 -12.54 -3.82
CA TYR A 106 -10.72 -12.28 -3.80
C TYR A 106 -10.03 -13.17 -4.83
N ILE A 107 -9.08 -12.61 -5.56
CA ILE A 107 -8.30 -13.36 -6.54
C ILE A 107 -6.86 -13.48 -6.06
N SER A 108 -6.24 -14.58 -6.43
CA SER A 108 -4.80 -14.77 -6.33
C SER A 108 -4.20 -14.83 -7.73
N MET A 109 -3.03 -14.23 -7.90
CA MET A 109 -2.28 -14.34 -9.14
C MET A 109 -0.79 -14.34 -8.85
N LYS A 110 -0.04 -14.92 -9.78
CA LYS A 110 1.42 -14.90 -9.79
C LYS A 110 1.90 -14.82 -11.23
N SER A 111 2.61 -13.74 -11.54
CA SER A 111 3.40 -13.58 -12.75
C SER A 111 4.85 -13.27 -12.35
N GLU A 112 5.71 -12.99 -13.34
CA GLU A 112 7.09 -12.56 -13.09
C GLU A 112 7.12 -11.22 -12.35
N ASP A 113 6.22 -10.30 -12.70
CA ASP A 113 6.22 -8.93 -12.17
C ASP A 113 5.24 -8.69 -11.00
N LEU A 114 4.24 -9.56 -10.82
CA LEU A 114 3.13 -9.32 -9.88
C LEU A 114 2.70 -10.57 -9.14
N VAL A 115 2.58 -10.45 -7.81
CA VAL A 115 2.00 -11.47 -6.95
C VAL A 115 0.88 -10.85 -6.13
N ILE A 116 -0.33 -11.41 -6.24
CA ILE A 116 -1.48 -11.01 -5.43
C ILE A 116 -1.99 -12.25 -4.68
N PRO A 117 -2.23 -12.16 -3.36
CA PRO A 117 -1.92 -11.02 -2.50
C PRO A 117 -0.42 -10.76 -2.37
N HIS A 118 -0.02 -9.53 -2.06
CA HIS A 118 1.40 -9.17 -1.96
C HIS A 118 2.13 -10.07 -0.93
N PRO A 119 3.18 -10.81 -1.30
CA PRO A 119 3.69 -11.94 -0.51
C PRO A 119 4.19 -11.57 0.88
N MET A 120 4.58 -10.30 1.09
CA MET A 120 5.12 -9.82 2.37
C MET A 120 4.13 -8.94 3.16
N TRP A 121 2.86 -8.83 2.74
CA TRP A 121 1.88 -7.95 3.41
C TRP A 121 1.74 -8.29 4.90
N HIS A 122 1.72 -9.58 5.25
CA HIS A 122 1.54 -10.09 6.61
C HIS A 122 2.79 -10.00 7.49
N LYS A 123 3.92 -9.57 6.93
CA LYS A 123 5.19 -9.36 7.65
C LYS A 123 5.45 -7.87 7.92
N ARG A 124 4.50 -7.01 7.56
CA ARG A 124 4.59 -5.56 7.69
C ARG A 124 3.39 -5.10 8.51
N GLU A 125 3.63 -4.75 9.76
CA GLU A 125 2.58 -4.37 10.70
C GLU A 125 1.82 -3.13 10.22
N PHE A 126 2.50 -2.18 9.57
CA PHE A 126 1.84 -1.01 8.98
C PHE A 126 0.89 -1.36 7.84
N VAL A 127 1.20 -2.39 7.05
CA VAL A 127 0.30 -2.87 6.00
C VAL A 127 -0.92 -3.52 6.63
N ILE A 128 -0.73 -4.38 7.63
CA ILE A 128 -1.84 -5.00 8.39
C ILE A 128 -2.76 -3.92 8.99
N LYS A 129 -2.17 -2.94 9.68
CA LYS A 129 -2.90 -1.86 10.34
C LYS A 129 -3.69 -0.99 9.37
N THR A 130 -3.07 -0.54 8.28
CA THR A 130 -3.75 0.27 7.26
C THR A 130 -4.84 -0.50 6.52
N MET A 131 -4.61 -1.77 6.19
CA MET A 131 -5.60 -2.63 5.53
C MET A 131 -6.80 -2.94 6.42
N ASN A 132 -6.59 -3.03 7.74
CA ASN A 132 -7.66 -3.21 8.73
C ASN A 132 -8.64 -2.03 8.80
N GLU A 133 -8.20 -0.84 8.42
CA GLU A 133 -9.09 0.33 8.32
C GLU A 133 -9.89 0.37 7.01
N LEU A 134 -9.56 -0.48 6.04
CA LEU A 134 -10.28 -0.60 4.77
C LEU A 134 -11.35 -1.72 4.82
N ASN A 135 -12.12 -1.91 3.73
CA ASN A 135 -13.14 -2.97 3.67
C ASN A 135 -12.56 -4.39 3.47
N VAL A 136 -11.32 -4.62 3.89
CA VAL A 136 -10.63 -5.91 3.86
C VAL A 136 -10.19 -6.38 5.26
N GLY A 137 -10.45 -5.59 6.32
CA GLY A 137 -9.98 -5.91 7.67
C GLY A 137 -10.43 -7.26 8.22
N ARG A 138 -11.64 -7.72 7.88
CA ARG A 138 -12.08 -9.08 8.25
C ARG A 138 -11.19 -10.17 7.64
N LEU A 139 -10.79 -10.03 6.36
CA LEU A 139 -9.89 -10.98 5.71
C LEU A 139 -8.50 -10.95 6.35
N VAL A 140 -8.01 -9.74 6.65
CA VAL A 140 -6.71 -9.55 7.31
C VAL A 140 -6.70 -10.22 8.68
N ASN A 141 -7.67 -9.93 9.54
CA ASN A 141 -7.74 -10.48 10.89
C ASN A 141 -7.86 -12.01 10.88
N ASN A 142 -8.72 -12.58 10.02
CA ASN A 142 -8.82 -14.03 9.87
C ASN A 142 -7.47 -14.67 9.52
N TYR A 143 -6.72 -14.08 8.58
CA TYR A 143 -5.41 -14.61 8.19
C TYR A 143 -4.39 -14.54 9.35
N ILE A 144 -4.40 -13.46 10.13
CA ILE A 144 -3.53 -13.31 11.30
C ILE A 144 -3.83 -14.41 12.33
N GLU A 145 -5.11 -14.65 12.62
CA GLU A 145 -5.56 -15.68 13.57
C GLU A 145 -5.22 -17.10 13.08
N GLU A 146 -5.59 -17.43 11.85
CA GLU A 146 -5.37 -18.77 11.26
C GLU A 146 -3.88 -19.14 11.19
N ASN A 147 -3.00 -18.15 11.01
CA ASN A 147 -1.56 -18.36 10.91
C ASN A 147 -0.80 -18.08 12.21
N ASN A 148 -1.49 -17.78 13.31
CA ASN A 148 -0.90 -17.44 14.61
C ASN A 148 0.19 -16.36 14.50
N ILE A 149 -0.07 -15.31 13.70
CA ILE A 149 0.90 -14.24 13.49
C ILE A 149 0.93 -13.34 14.73
N ASP A 150 2.06 -13.36 15.42
CA ASP A 150 2.32 -12.50 16.56
C ASP A 150 2.78 -11.12 16.06
N LEU A 151 1.87 -10.15 16.07
CA LEU A 151 2.14 -8.78 15.64
C LEU A 151 3.24 -8.12 16.48
N ALA A 152 3.37 -8.46 17.76
CA ALA A 152 4.40 -7.90 18.62
C ALA A 152 5.82 -8.30 18.17
N LYS A 153 5.96 -9.44 17.46
CA LYS A 153 7.25 -9.87 16.88
C LYS A 153 7.63 -9.14 15.60
N LEU A 154 6.71 -8.40 14.98
CA LEU A 154 7.04 -7.57 13.82
C LEU A 154 7.84 -6.32 14.22
N ASN A 155 7.81 -5.95 15.50
CA ASN A 155 8.67 -4.92 16.12
C ASN A 155 8.71 -3.61 15.32
N GLN A 156 7.55 -3.13 14.85
CA GLN A 156 7.42 -1.83 14.23
C GLN A 156 6.73 -0.85 15.16
N GLU A 157 7.38 0.27 15.44
CA GLU A 157 6.69 1.40 16.03
C GLU A 157 5.79 2.03 14.97
N ILE A 158 4.49 2.16 15.26
CA ILE A 158 3.50 2.73 14.34
C ILE A 158 2.77 3.88 15.02
N ILE A 159 3.15 5.10 14.63
CA ILE A 159 2.66 6.34 15.21
C ILE A 159 1.57 6.93 14.30
N TYR A 160 0.41 7.26 14.87
CA TYR A 160 -0.62 7.99 14.11
C TYR A 160 -0.15 9.41 13.81
N VAL A 161 -0.26 9.84 12.55
CA VAL A 161 0.14 11.18 12.12
C VAL A 161 -1.08 12.06 11.91
N SER A 162 -1.94 11.71 10.94
CA SER A 162 -3.15 12.47 10.58
C SER A 162 -4.05 11.67 9.66
N ASP A 163 -5.24 12.17 9.38
CA ASP A 163 -6.06 11.73 8.25
C ASP A 163 -5.50 12.28 6.92
N LEU A 164 -5.78 11.57 5.82
CA LEU A 164 -5.44 12.02 4.46
C LEU A 164 -6.59 12.85 3.88
N ASN A 165 -6.32 14.09 3.47
CA ASN A 165 -7.32 15.01 2.94
C ASN A 165 -7.36 14.90 1.41
N ILE A 166 -8.24 14.06 0.85
CA ILE A 166 -8.35 13.87 -0.61
C ILE A 166 -9.78 13.93 -1.13
#